data_AF-A0A9N8EZX5-F1
#
_entry.id   AF-A0A9N8EZX5-F1
#
_cell.length_a   1.000
_cell.length_b   1.000
_cell.length_c   1.000
_cell.angle_alpha   90.00
_cell.angle_beta   90.00
_cell.angle_gamma   90.00
#
_symmetry.space_group_name_H-M   'P 1'
#
loop_
_entity.id
_entity.type
_entity.pdbx_description
1 polymer ?
#
loop_
_entity_poly.entity_id
_entity_poly.type
_entity_poly.pdbx_seq_one_letter_code
_entity_poly.pdbx_strand_id
1 'polypeptide(L)'
;MSPSLQQLGLNYPGWEADKAAAEKIFVEHSLYDVLMQEKIIGMRRKQRLHETGDDRSQIPHLHTLDSTMFTYQGWQTDKEDAEKRLVGDCSVLQLGSYHNKYNQMKKKESLSSGDRSNIDCLREMDNTHLSYPGWQRDVEIAEQIYVQYVTPVRFYEKLHAMQNKQRLMEGDRSHPDIAAMDKARFTYQGWEVDQKELMDRHTGDCTLFQLGITCSFLFSKMQKKQQMHEDRASIPVLKSLDDYQFTYLGWETDKQTAEGYFTDFSTLDRFQDKVVAMRNKQKLLVDGDRSHPDLVALDSVQFTYPGWHQDTQSLEKRHTGDCTVLQLGSFHSTFKKMKKKQKLFETRGTGNTCSSSLEPTVNDRIMALVEQQQTGPGDDDDLDKRDKKCVVCLEKEPVCAFIPCGHLCVCSGCVPCFERAAEAKSGELTCPLCRKSAISVTRIFA
;
A
#
# COMPACT_ATOMS: atom_id res chain seq x y z
N MET A 1 -23.79 10.25 -8.81
CA MET A 1 -22.86 9.84 -9.88
C MET A 1 -21.70 10.83 -9.92
N SER A 2 -20.48 10.42 -10.29
CA SER A 2 -19.53 11.41 -10.83
C SER A 2 -20.10 11.88 -12.18
N PRO A 3 -20.26 13.18 -12.43
CA PRO A 3 -20.74 13.70 -13.72
C PRO A 3 -19.94 13.19 -14.92
N SER A 4 -18.71 12.71 -14.72
CA SER A 4 -17.78 12.36 -15.79
C SER A 4 -18.10 11.08 -16.57
N LEU A 5 -18.86 10.11 -16.03
CA LEU A 5 -19.06 8.81 -16.72
C LEU A 5 -20.32 8.75 -17.60
N GLN A 6 -21.33 9.60 -17.37
CA GLN A 6 -22.54 9.67 -18.21
C GLN A 6 -22.32 10.46 -19.51
N GLN A 7 -21.27 11.28 -19.58
CA GLN A 7 -21.06 12.26 -20.65
C GLN A 7 -19.98 11.86 -21.68
N LEU A 8 -19.43 10.64 -21.62
CA LEU A 8 -18.24 10.31 -22.43
C LEU A 8 -18.50 10.03 -23.92
N GLY A 9 -19.76 9.88 -24.36
CA GLY A 9 -20.10 9.72 -25.78
C GLY A 9 -19.37 8.57 -26.50
N LEU A 10 -19.01 7.51 -25.78
CA LEU A 10 -18.15 6.44 -26.28
C LEU A 10 -18.95 5.46 -27.15
N ASN A 11 -18.32 4.98 -28.23
CA ASN A 11 -18.92 4.03 -29.15
C ASN A 11 -17.95 2.92 -29.63
N TYR A 12 -16.71 2.88 -29.12
CA TYR A 12 -15.77 1.81 -29.45
C TYR A 12 -16.25 0.42 -28.95
N PRO A 13 -15.96 -0.68 -29.65
CA PRO A 13 -16.34 -2.02 -29.22
C PRO A 13 -15.84 -2.34 -27.79
N GLY A 14 -16.74 -2.76 -26.89
CA GLY A 14 -16.41 -3.12 -25.50
C GLY A 14 -16.46 -1.96 -24.48
N TRP A 15 -16.87 -0.76 -24.89
CA TRP A 15 -16.94 0.42 -23.99
C TRP A 15 -17.84 0.22 -22.76
N GLU A 16 -18.90 -0.58 -22.86
CA GLU A 16 -19.81 -0.88 -21.75
C GLU A 16 -19.13 -1.68 -20.64
N ALA A 17 -18.28 -2.65 -21.01
CA ALA A 17 -17.50 -3.44 -20.06
C ALA A 17 -16.45 -2.58 -19.35
N ASP A 18 -15.78 -1.69 -20.10
CA ASP A 18 -14.82 -0.74 -19.52
C ASP A 18 -15.49 0.27 -18.58
N LYS A 19 -16.69 0.73 -18.92
CA LYS A 19 -17.50 1.57 -18.04
C LYS A 19 -17.88 0.84 -16.76
N ALA A 20 -18.35 -0.40 -16.86
CA ALA A 20 -18.67 -1.23 -15.69
C ALA A 20 -17.44 -1.44 -14.79
N ALA A 21 -16.26 -1.67 -15.39
CA ALA A 21 -15.00 -1.77 -14.65
C ALA A 21 -14.62 -0.46 -13.95
N ALA A 22 -14.77 0.70 -14.61
CA ALA A 22 -14.53 2.00 -13.99
C ALA A 22 -15.48 2.28 -12.81
N GLU A 23 -16.75 1.91 -12.94
CA GLU A 23 -17.74 2.01 -11.86
C GLU A 23 -17.39 1.10 -10.67
N LYS A 24 -16.87 -0.10 -10.93
CA LYS A 24 -16.38 -1.01 -9.89
C LYS A 24 -15.21 -0.39 -9.10
N ILE A 25 -14.22 0.21 -9.79
CA ILE A 25 -13.09 0.90 -9.15
C ILE A 25 -13.58 2.01 -8.23
N PHE A 26 -14.55 2.81 -8.68
CA PHE A 26 -15.13 3.92 -7.91
C PHE A 26 -15.78 3.47 -6.59
N VAL A 27 -16.39 2.28 -6.59
CA VAL A 27 -17.03 1.66 -5.43
C VAL A 27 -15.99 1.13 -4.46
N GLU A 28 -15.04 0.34 -4.95
CA GLU A 28 -14.16 -0.49 -4.13
C GLU A 28 -13.02 0.32 -3.50
N HIS A 29 -12.61 1.43 -4.13
CA HIS A 29 -11.47 2.22 -3.68
C HIS A 29 -11.91 3.61 -3.18
N SER A 30 -11.81 3.84 -1.88
CA SER A 30 -12.21 5.10 -1.25
C SER A 30 -11.25 6.27 -1.49
N LEU A 31 -10.03 5.99 -1.95
CA LEU A 31 -8.89 6.92 -2.04
C LEU A 31 -8.36 7.13 -3.48
N TYR A 32 -9.00 6.56 -4.51
CA TYR A 32 -8.42 6.53 -5.86
C TYR A 32 -9.31 7.16 -6.92
N ASP A 33 -9.37 8.49 -6.91
CA ASP A 33 -9.75 9.25 -8.10
C ASP A 33 -8.74 8.94 -9.23
N VAL A 34 -7.44 8.79 -8.92
CA VAL A 34 -6.36 8.52 -9.90
C VAL A 34 -6.58 7.25 -10.73
N LEU A 35 -6.93 6.10 -10.12
CA LEU A 35 -7.17 4.86 -10.88
C LEU A 35 -8.40 4.97 -11.77
N MET A 36 -9.44 5.65 -11.28
CA MET A 36 -10.62 5.95 -12.07
C MET A 36 -10.27 6.89 -13.24
N GLN A 37 -9.48 7.94 -13.00
CA GLN A 37 -9.01 8.85 -14.04
C GLN A 37 -8.16 8.11 -15.09
N GLU A 38 -7.23 7.24 -14.69
CA GLU A 38 -6.44 6.43 -15.61
C GLU A 38 -7.32 5.51 -16.47
N LYS A 39 -8.34 4.87 -15.87
CA LYS A 39 -9.30 4.06 -16.64
C LYS A 39 -10.07 4.93 -17.65
N ILE A 40 -10.54 6.11 -17.26
CA ILE A 40 -11.23 7.05 -18.17
C ILE A 40 -10.28 7.53 -19.29
N ILE A 41 -9.02 7.82 -18.97
CA ILE A 41 -8.00 8.22 -19.95
C ILE A 41 -7.75 7.08 -20.96
N GLY A 42 -7.68 5.82 -20.50
CA GLY A 42 -7.61 4.64 -21.35
C GLY A 42 -8.81 4.54 -22.31
N MET A 43 -10.03 4.68 -21.77
CA MET A 43 -11.27 4.68 -22.57
C MET A 43 -11.26 5.78 -23.64
N ARG A 44 -10.75 6.98 -23.33
CA ARG A 44 -10.60 8.08 -24.30
C ARG A 44 -9.54 7.78 -25.37
N ARG A 45 -8.46 7.07 -25.03
CA ARG A 45 -7.45 6.62 -26.00
C ARG A 45 -8.04 5.60 -26.97
N LYS A 46 -8.82 4.62 -26.46
CA LYS A 46 -9.55 3.65 -27.30
C LYS A 46 -10.55 4.32 -28.24
N GLN A 47 -11.32 5.27 -27.72
CA GLN A 47 -12.25 6.06 -28.53
C GLN A 47 -11.56 6.79 -29.68
N ARG A 48 -10.40 7.42 -29.41
CA ARG A 48 -9.61 8.08 -30.46
C ARG A 48 -9.07 7.11 -31.50
N LEU A 49 -8.58 5.94 -31.10
CA LEU A 49 -8.14 4.90 -32.06
C LEU A 49 -9.30 4.46 -32.95
N HIS A 50 -10.48 4.25 -32.35
CA HIS A 50 -11.69 3.89 -33.09
C HIS A 50 -12.10 4.97 -34.11
N GLU A 51 -12.08 6.25 -33.71
CA GLU A 51 -12.43 7.39 -34.59
C GLU A 51 -11.43 7.62 -35.73
N THR A 52 -10.16 7.28 -35.51
CA THR A 52 -9.06 7.55 -36.45
C THR A 52 -8.71 6.35 -37.33
N GLY A 53 -9.45 5.23 -37.21
CA GLY A 53 -9.17 4.00 -37.97
C GLY A 53 -7.83 3.36 -37.58
N ASP A 54 -7.52 3.34 -36.28
CA ASP A 54 -6.29 2.82 -35.69
C ASP A 54 -5.00 3.59 -36.06
N ASP A 55 -5.09 4.89 -36.36
CA ASP A 55 -3.91 5.74 -36.51
C ASP A 55 -3.18 5.97 -35.17
N ARG A 56 -2.16 5.14 -34.94
CA ARG A 56 -1.33 5.14 -33.73
C ARG A 56 -0.51 6.42 -33.55
N SER A 57 -0.27 7.19 -34.62
CA SER A 57 0.52 8.42 -34.56
C SER A 57 -0.19 9.53 -33.76
N GLN A 58 -1.52 9.47 -33.66
CA GLN A 58 -2.34 10.42 -32.88
C GLN A 58 -2.22 10.22 -31.36
N ILE A 59 -1.54 9.15 -30.92
CA ILE A 59 -1.26 8.88 -29.51
C ILE A 59 0.25 8.99 -29.28
N PRO A 60 0.75 10.09 -28.70
CA PRO A 60 2.19 10.35 -28.56
C PRO A 60 2.99 9.22 -27.90
N HIS A 61 2.38 8.52 -26.94
CA HIS A 61 2.99 7.38 -26.27
C HIS A 61 3.12 6.15 -27.19
N LEU A 62 2.12 5.84 -28.03
CA LEU A 62 2.24 4.75 -29.00
C LEU A 62 3.28 5.07 -30.06
N HIS A 63 3.29 6.30 -30.59
CA HIS A 63 4.33 6.75 -31.50
C HIS A 63 5.74 6.61 -30.90
N THR A 64 5.91 7.01 -29.63
CA THR A 64 7.19 6.86 -28.92
C THR A 64 7.60 5.39 -28.77
N LEU A 65 6.64 4.52 -28.45
CA LEU A 65 6.89 3.09 -28.31
C LEU A 65 7.23 2.42 -29.65
N ASP A 66 6.61 2.89 -30.74
CA ASP A 66 6.85 2.39 -32.10
C ASP A 66 8.18 2.88 -32.68
N SER A 67 8.61 4.10 -32.34
CA SER A 67 9.87 4.67 -32.81
C SER A 67 11.09 4.22 -32.02
N THR A 68 10.90 3.69 -30.81
CA THR A 68 12.02 3.21 -29.98
C THR A 68 12.43 1.80 -30.41
N MET A 69 13.70 1.62 -30.75
CA MET A 69 14.28 0.32 -31.07
C MET A 69 14.71 -0.40 -29.80
N PHE A 70 14.17 -1.60 -29.57
CA PHE A 70 14.56 -2.51 -28.50
C PHE A 70 15.16 -3.78 -29.12
N THR A 71 16.22 -4.31 -28.51
CA THR A 71 16.97 -5.47 -29.02
C THR A 71 17.04 -6.63 -28.02
N TYR A 72 16.68 -6.40 -26.75
CA TYR A 72 16.68 -7.47 -25.72
C TYR A 72 15.65 -8.58 -25.99
N GLN A 73 15.96 -9.81 -25.59
CA GLN A 73 15.06 -10.95 -25.78
C GLN A 73 13.70 -10.74 -25.07
N GLY A 74 12.59 -10.89 -25.82
CA GLY A 74 11.23 -10.74 -25.30
C GLY A 74 10.67 -9.32 -25.36
N TRP A 75 11.36 -8.38 -26.02
CA TRP A 75 10.91 -6.99 -26.15
C TRP A 75 9.55 -6.85 -26.85
N GLN A 76 9.20 -7.73 -27.80
CA GLN A 76 7.91 -7.70 -28.48
C GLN A 76 6.75 -7.93 -27.51
N THR A 77 6.87 -8.93 -26.63
CA THR A 77 5.88 -9.23 -25.60
C THR A 77 5.75 -8.08 -24.60
N ASP A 78 6.88 -7.49 -24.20
CA ASP A 78 6.87 -6.33 -23.30
C ASP A 78 6.26 -5.08 -23.96
N LYS A 79 6.46 -4.91 -25.26
CA LYS A 79 5.83 -3.86 -26.07
C LYS A 79 4.31 -4.04 -26.09
N GLU A 80 3.82 -5.24 -26.40
CA GLU A 80 2.38 -5.55 -26.37
C GLU A 80 1.76 -5.31 -24.98
N ASP A 81 2.46 -5.66 -23.89
CA ASP A 81 2.01 -5.36 -22.52
C ASP A 81 1.96 -3.84 -22.25
N ALA A 82 2.96 -3.09 -22.71
CA ALA A 82 2.96 -1.63 -22.59
C ALA A 82 1.76 -1.00 -23.33
N GLU A 83 1.46 -1.49 -24.54
CA GLU A 83 0.31 -1.03 -25.33
C GLU A 83 -1.01 -1.29 -24.60
N LYS A 84 -1.22 -2.52 -24.12
CA LYS A 84 -2.42 -2.90 -23.34
C LYS A 84 -2.61 -2.00 -22.12
N ARG A 85 -1.53 -1.70 -21.39
CA ARG A 85 -1.56 -0.78 -20.23
C ARG A 85 -1.90 0.65 -20.64
N LEU A 86 -1.42 1.11 -21.79
CA LEU A 86 -1.69 2.47 -22.27
C LEU A 86 -3.16 2.66 -22.64
N VAL A 87 -3.79 1.68 -23.29
CA VAL A 87 -5.20 1.76 -23.69
C VAL A 87 -6.15 1.33 -22.57
N GLY A 88 -5.63 0.82 -21.45
CA GLY A 88 -6.43 0.44 -20.28
C GLY A 88 -7.08 -0.94 -20.40
N ASP A 89 -6.52 -1.83 -21.23
CA ASP A 89 -6.86 -3.25 -21.37
C ASP A 89 -6.12 -4.15 -20.36
N CYS A 90 -5.46 -3.54 -19.38
CA CYS A 90 -4.87 -4.24 -18.26
C CYS A 90 -5.86 -4.38 -17.10
N SER A 91 -5.73 -5.43 -16.30
CA SER A 91 -6.45 -5.50 -15.03
C SER A 91 -5.95 -4.37 -14.13
N VAL A 92 -6.82 -3.84 -13.26
CA VAL A 92 -6.48 -2.77 -12.31
C VAL A 92 -5.31 -3.17 -11.40
N LEU A 93 -5.11 -4.48 -11.23
CA LEU A 93 -4.05 -5.10 -10.42
C LEU A 93 -2.75 -5.36 -11.19
N GLN A 94 -2.67 -5.11 -12.50
CA GLN A 94 -1.41 -5.17 -13.24
C GLN A 94 -0.57 -3.93 -12.88
N LEU A 95 0.29 -4.12 -11.89
CA LEU A 95 1.10 -3.19 -11.06
C LEU A 95 1.96 -2.12 -11.77
N GLY A 96 1.45 -1.41 -12.77
CA GLY A 96 2.15 -0.25 -13.29
C GLY A 96 1.50 0.41 -14.49
N SER A 97 1.60 1.73 -14.53
CA SER A 97 1.21 2.53 -15.69
C SER A 97 2.04 2.16 -16.93
N TYR A 98 1.58 2.56 -18.11
CA TYR A 98 2.38 2.53 -19.34
C TYR A 98 3.82 3.02 -19.12
N HIS A 99 3.99 4.12 -18.37
CA HIS A 99 5.30 4.70 -18.07
C HIS A 99 6.19 3.74 -17.28
N ASN A 100 5.64 3.04 -16.29
CA ASN A 100 6.40 2.04 -15.54
C ASN A 100 6.89 0.94 -16.48
N LYS A 101 6.00 0.36 -17.30
CA LYS A 101 6.37 -0.71 -18.23
C LYS A 101 7.41 -0.24 -19.25
N TYR A 102 7.19 0.92 -19.87
CA TYR A 102 8.13 1.50 -20.82
C TYR A 102 9.51 1.76 -20.20
N ASN A 103 9.56 2.23 -18.95
CA ASN A 103 10.82 2.38 -18.21
C ASN A 103 11.48 1.03 -17.92
N GLN A 104 10.73 -0.02 -17.58
CA GLN A 104 11.27 -1.38 -17.44
C GLN A 104 11.92 -1.85 -18.75
N MET A 105 11.27 -1.60 -19.90
CA MET A 105 11.82 -1.94 -21.21
C MET A 105 13.16 -1.23 -21.48
N LYS A 106 13.26 0.08 -21.16
CA LYS A 106 14.52 0.81 -21.28
C LYS A 106 15.62 0.23 -20.40
N LYS A 107 15.29 -0.12 -19.16
CA LYS A 107 16.24 -0.73 -18.23
C LYS A 107 16.75 -2.09 -18.75
N LYS A 108 15.86 -2.92 -19.30
CA LYS A 108 16.24 -4.20 -19.93
C LYS A 108 17.15 -3.98 -21.14
N GLU A 109 16.87 -2.97 -21.97
CA GLU A 109 17.73 -2.63 -23.09
C GLU A 109 19.14 -2.22 -22.63
N SER A 110 19.24 -1.35 -21.60
CA SER A 110 20.54 -0.96 -21.03
C SER A 110 21.33 -2.14 -20.45
N LEU A 111 20.65 -3.09 -19.81
CA LEU A 111 21.30 -4.31 -19.33
C LEU A 111 21.75 -5.22 -20.47
N SER A 112 20.93 -5.34 -21.53
CA SER A 112 21.21 -6.19 -22.69
C SER A 112 22.31 -5.64 -23.59
N SER A 113 22.42 -4.32 -23.73
CA SER A 113 23.46 -3.67 -24.52
C SER A 113 24.83 -3.69 -23.84
N GLY A 114 24.87 -3.98 -22.52
CA GLY A 114 26.08 -3.93 -21.71
C GLY A 114 26.53 -2.51 -21.34
N ASP A 115 25.82 -1.47 -21.78
CA ASP A 115 26.13 -0.09 -21.42
C ASP A 115 25.55 0.25 -20.03
N ARG A 116 26.36 0.00 -19.01
CA ARG A 116 26.06 0.32 -17.59
C ARG A 116 26.61 1.69 -17.16
N SER A 117 27.29 2.42 -18.05
CA SER A 117 28.07 3.62 -17.71
C SER A 117 27.22 4.79 -17.21
N ASN A 118 25.99 4.90 -17.72
CA ASN A 118 25.04 5.97 -17.42
C ASN A 118 24.11 5.65 -16.24
N ILE A 119 24.32 4.54 -15.53
CA ILE A 119 23.44 4.07 -14.46
C ILE A 119 24.23 3.99 -13.15
N ASP A 120 24.12 5.04 -12.34
CA ASP A 120 24.93 5.19 -11.11
C ASP A 120 24.86 3.98 -10.18
N CYS A 121 23.66 3.39 -10.02
CA CYS A 121 23.47 2.26 -9.11
C CYS A 121 24.12 0.95 -9.61
N LEU A 122 24.12 0.69 -10.93
CA LEU A 122 24.79 -0.48 -11.50
C LEU A 122 26.31 -0.30 -11.45
N ARG A 123 26.81 0.92 -11.71
CA ARG A 123 28.23 1.24 -11.56
C ARG A 123 28.71 1.02 -10.13
N GLU A 124 27.90 1.39 -9.12
CA GLU A 124 28.23 1.14 -7.72
C GLU A 124 28.34 -0.37 -7.43
N MET A 125 27.41 -1.17 -7.92
CA MET A 125 27.45 -2.63 -7.79
C MET A 125 28.69 -3.24 -8.46
N ASP A 126 29.02 -2.81 -9.68
CA ASP A 126 30.21 -3.30 -10.40
C ASP A 126 31.52 -3.00 -9.63
N ASN A 127 31.54 -1.94 -8.81
CA ASN A 127 32.66 -1.57 -7.95
C ASN A 127 32.74 -2.37 -6.62
N THR A 128 31.76 -3.21 -6.29
CA THR A 128 31.72 -3.87 -4.96
C THR A 128 32.64 -5.09 -4.76
N HIS A 129 33.46 -5.47 -5.74
CA HIS A 129 34.49 -6.52 -5.63
C HIS A 129 34.07 -7.76 -4.81
N LEU A 130 32.90 -8.33 -5.11
CA LEU A 130 32.33 -9.44 -4.36
C LEU A 130 33.05 -10.77 -4.65
N SER A 131 33.22 -11.59 -3.61
CA SER A 131 33.91 -12.89 -3.69
C SER A 131 33.27 -14.01 -2.87
N TYR A 132 32.18 -13.73 -2.13
CA TYR A 132 31.49 -14.75 -1.33
C TYR A 132 30.77 -15.81 -2.20
N PRO A 133 30.63 -17.07 -1.75
CA PRO A 133 29.96 -18.11 -2.53
C PRO A 133 28.53 -17.73 -2.94
N GLY A 134 28.24 -17.80 -4.24
CA GLY A 134 26.91 -17.50 -4.80
C GLY A 134 26.67 -16.03 -5.12
N TRP A 135 27.68 -15.16 -5.05
CA TRP A 135 27.54 -13.73 -5.35
C TRP A 135 26.97 -13.44 -6.75
N GLN A 136 27.26 -14.27 -7.75
CA GLN A 136 26.74 -14.10 -9.12
C GLN A 136 25.22 -14.16 -9.16
N ARG A 137 24.62 -15.08 -8.39
CA ARG A 137 23.16 -15.20 -8.28
C ARG A 137 22.55 -13.97 -7.59
N ASP A 138 23.25 -13.41 -6.61
CA ASP A 138 22.80 -12.19 -5.95
C ASP A 138 22.88 -10.97 -6.86
N VAL A 139 23.89 -10.89 -7.74
CA VAL A 139 23.98 -9.88 -8.81
C VAL A 139 22.81 -10.02 -9.80
N GLU A 140 22.51 -11.24 -10.26
CA GLU A 140 21.34 -11.48 -11.13
C GLU A 140 20.04 -11.03 -10.47
N ILE A 141 19.86 -11.29 -9.17
CA ILE A 141 18.69 -10.84 -8.40
C ILE A 141 18.67 -9.30 -8.30
N ALA A 142 19.80 -8.66 -8.03
CA ALA A 142 19.89 -7.20 -7.98
C ALA A 142 19.53 -6.55 -9.33
N GLU A 143 19.99 -7.12 -10.44
CA GLU A 143 19.63 -6.68 -11.80
C GLU A 143 18.13 -6.85 -12.08
N GLN A 144 17.53 -7.96 -11.66
CA GLN A 144 16.08 -8.17 -11.76
C GLN A 144 15.30 -7.12 -10.95
N ILE A 145 15.73 -6.83 -9.72
CA ILE A 145 15.14 -5.79 -8.87
C ILE A 145 15.25 -4.41 -9.54
N TYR A 146 16.43 -4.09 -10.10
CA TYR A 146 16.65 -2.84 -10.82
C TYR A 146 15.64 -2.66 -11.95
N VAL A 147 15.42 -3.71 -12.75
CA VAL A 147 14.43 -3.69 -13.83
C VAL A 147 13.02 -3.55 -13.28
N GLN A 148 12.63 -4.38 -12.30
CA GLN A 148 11.27 -4.50 -11.84
C GLN A 148 10.72 -3.22 -11.20
N TYR A 149 11.52 -2.56 -10.37
CA TYR A 149 11.08 -1.41 -9.58
C TYR A 149 11.46 -0.09 -10.24
N VAL A 150 10.58 0.91 -10.14
CA VAL A 150 10.83 2.25 -10.67
C VAL A 150 11.94 2.94 -9.88
N THR A 151 11.85 2.88 -8.54
CA THR A 151 12.82 3.49 -7.63
C THR A 151 13.96 2.51 -7.31
N PRO A 152 15.18 3.01 -7.10
CA PRO A 152 16.34 2.17 -6.81
C PRO A 152 16.42 1.73 -5.33
N VAL A 153 15.40 2.00 -4.50
CA VAL A 153 15.44 1.70 -3.06
C VAL A 153 15.69 0.21 -2.80
N ARG A 154 14.88 -0.65 -3.42
CA ARG A 154 15.02 -2.12 -3.32
C ARG A 154 16.38 -2.62 -3.84
N PHE A 155 16.90 -1.94 -4.86
CA PHE A 155 18.21 -2.26 -5.42
C PHE A 155 19.31 -1.98 -4.39
N TYR A 156 19.31 -0.80 -3.77
CA TYR A 156 20.28 -0.46 -2.73
C TYR A 156 20.14 -1.35 -1.49
N GLU A 157 18.92 -1.73 -1.08
CA GLU A 157 18.70 -2.72 -0.02
C GLU A 157 19.42 -4.04 -0.34
N LYS A 158 19.28 -4.55 -1.58
CA LYS A 158 19.96 -5.77 -2.01
C LYS A 158 21.48 -5.58 -2.09
N LEU A 159 21.95 -4.45 -2.60
CA LEU A 159 23.38 -4.14 -2.69
C LEU A 159 24.04 -4.09 -1.31
N HIS A 160 23.41 -3.42 -0.34
CA HIS A 160 23.90 -3.39 1.05
C HIS A 160 23.92 -4.77 1.69
N ALA A 161 22.89 -5.60 1.44
CA ALA A 161 22.88 -6.99 1.88
C ALA A 161 24.06 -7.80 1.29
N MET A 162 24.37 -7.60 0.00
CA MET A 162 25.53 -8.24 -0.66
C MET A 162 26.86 -7.78 -0.05
N GLN A 163 27.00 -6.49 0.23
CA GLN A 163 28.16 -5.93 0.94
C GLN A 163 28.29 -6.50 2.36
N ASN A 164 27.19 -6.63 3.09
CA ASN A 164 27.17 -7.23 4.43
C ASN A 164 27.56 -8.70 4.40
N LYS A 165 27.07 -9.44 3.40
CA LYS A 165 27.42 -10.85 3.19
C LYS A 165 28.92 -11.02 2.87
N GLN A 166 29.48 -10.11 2.07
CA GLN A 166 30.93 -10.04 1.82
C GLN A 166 31.71 -9.80 3.12
N ARG A 167 31.32 -8.80 3.92
CA ARG A 167 31.96 -8.49 5.22
C ARG A 167 31.92 -9.67 6.18
N LEU A 168 30.79 -10.37 6.27
CA LEU A 168 30.67 -11.55 7.12
C LEU A 168 31.56 -12.70 6.66
N MET A 169 31.71 -12.90 5.34
CA MET A 169 32.63 -13.89 4.77
C MET A 169 34.09 -13.58 5.11
N GLU A 170 34.46 -12.29 5.10
CA GLU A 170 35.78 -11.81 5.54
C GLU A 170 35.99 -11.87 7.06
N GLY A 171 34.95 -12.23 7.83
CA GLY A 171 34.98 -12.33 9.29
C GLY A 171 34.68 -11.01 10.01
N ASP A 172 34.30 -9.95 9.31
CA ASP A 172 33.92 -8.67 9.91
C ASP A 172 32.48 -8.73 10.46
N ARG A 173 32.38 -8.80 11.79
CA ARG A 173 31.11 -8.75 12.55
C ARG A 173 30.87 -7.39 13.22
N SER A 174 31.58 -6.34 12.81
CA SER A 174 31.47 -5.00 13.43
C SER A 174 30.22 -4.22 13.04
N HIS A 175 29.42 -4.70 12.09
CA HIS A 175 28.18 -4.03 11.69
C HIS A 175 27.25 -3.85 12.91
N PRO A 176 26.67 -2.65 13.15
CA PRO A 176 25.86 -2.37 14.34
C PRO A 176 24.77 -3.41 14.64
N ASP A 177 24.06 -3.86 13.60
CA ASP A 177 23.00 -4.88 13.75
C ASP A 177 23.53 -6.23 14.26
N ILE A 178 24.68 -6.70 13.73
CA ILE A 178 25.29 -7.96 14.13
C ILE A 178 25.94 -7.84 15.51
N ALA A 179 26.65 -6.74 15.77
CA ALA A 179 27.25 -6.48 17.07
C ALA A 179 26.19 -6.38 18.19
N ALA A 180 25.05 -5.75 17.91
CA ALA A 180 23.92 -5.69 18.85
C ALA A 180 23.33 -7.09 19.11
N MET A 181 23.16 -7.88 18.05
CA MET A 181 22.68 -9.27 18.14
C MET A 181 23.63 -10.15 18.95
N ASP A 182 24.94 -10.09 18.70
CA ASP A 182 25.95 -10.91 19.39
C ASP A 182 26.07 -10.56 20.89
N LYS A 183 25.78 -9.31 21.26
CA LYS A 183 25.76 -8.86 22.64
C LYS A 183 24.49 -9.29 23.40
N ALA A 184 23.38 -9.46 22.68
CA ALA A 184 22.10 -9.82 23.28
C ALA A 184 22.09 -11.30 23.71
N ARG A 185 21.32 -11.60 24.77
CA ARG A 185 21.06 -12.97 25.21
C ARG A 185 19.55 -13.18 25.19
N PHE A 186 19.10 -14.11 24.37
CA PHE A 186 17.70 -14.48 24.26
C PHE A 186 17.48 -15.88 24.83
N THR A 187 16.37 -16.08 25.53
CA THR A 187 16.00 -17.34 26.19
C THR A 187 14.55 -17.74 25.92
N TYR A 188 13.77 -16.90 25.24
CA TYR A 188 12.39 -17.23 24.88
C TYR A 188 12.32 -18.33 23.83
N GLN A 189 11.26 -19.15 23.84
CA GLN A 189 11.12 -20.26 22.90
C GLN A 189 11.10 -19.77 21.43
N GLY A 190 11.94 -20.35 20.58
CA GLY A 190 12.01 -20.02 19.15
C GLY A 190 12.92 -18.84 18.80
N TRP A 191 13.70 -18.33 19.76
CA TRP A 191 14.65 -17.23 19.52
C TRP A 191 15.70 -17.54 18.46
N GLU A 192 16.11 -18.80 18.29
CA GLU A 192 17.07 -19.21 17.25
C GLU A 192 16.50 -19.00 15.84
N VAL A 193 15.19 -19.19 15.68
CA VAL A 193 14.51 -18.97 14.39
C VAL A 193 14.46 -17.47 14.07
N ASP A 194 14.10 -16.64 15.04
CA ASP A 194 14.10 -15.19 14.87
C ASP A 194 15.52 -14.65 14.61
N GLN A 195 16.54 -15.20 15.29
CA GLN A 195 17.94 -14.84 15.08
C GLN A 195 18.41 -15.19 13.67
N LYS A 196 18.06 -16.40 13.20
CA LYS A 196 18.32 -16.83 11.82
C LYS A 196 17.63 -15.90 10.83
N GLU A 197 16.37 -15.56 11.05
CA GLU A 197 15.63 -14.64 10.17
C GLU A 197 16.33 -13.27 10.10
N LEU A 198 16.77 -12.73 11.23
CA LEU A 198 17.53 -11.47 11.27
C LEU A 198 18.82 -11.57 10.45
N MET A 199 19.57 -12.66 10.59
CA MET A 199 20.77 -12.90 9.79
C MET A 199 20.45 -12.98 8.30
N ASP A 200 19.44 -13.76 7.92
CA ASP A 200 19.00 -13.92 6.54
C ASP A 200 18.54 -12.56 5.94
N ARG A 201 17.92 -11.67 6.73
CA ARG A 201 17.62 -10.29 6.28
C ARG A 201 18.89 -9.45 6.11
N HIS A 202 19.83 -9.56 7.05
CA HIS A 202 21.07 -8.79 7.04
C HIS A 202 21.94 -9.08 5.82
N THR A 203 21.98 -10.35 5.39
CA THR A 203 22.73 -10.83 4.21
C THR A 203 21.90 -10.83 2.92
N GLY A 204 20.60 -10.55 3.01
CA GLY A 204 19.68 -10.59 1.86
C GLY A 204 19.42 -11.98 1.32
N ASP A 205 19.56 -13.01 2.16
CA ASP A 205 19.15 -14.40 1.94
C ASP A 205 17.67 -14.61 2.30
N CYS A 206 16.84 -13.61 1.97
CA CYS A 206 15.40 -13.60 2.21
C CYS A 206 14.64 -13.37 0.91
N THR A 207 13.32 -13.56 0.95
CA THR A 207 12.48 -13.30 -0.23
C THR A 207 12.47 -11.80 -0.58
N LEU A 208 12.14 -11.47 -1.83
CA LEU A 208 12.02 -10.06 -2.26
C LEU A 208 10.99 -9.27 -1.44
N PHE A 209 9.90 -9.92 -1.01
CA PHE A 209 8.88 -9.34 -0.13
C PHE A 209 9.44 -9.02 1.26
N GLN A 210 10.44 -9.79 1.68
CA GLN A 210 11.13 -9.61 2.95
C GLN A 210 12.27 -8.58 2.88
N LEU A 211 12.72 -8.19 1.69
CA LEU A 211 13.61 -7.03 1.59
C LEU A 211 12.87 -5.78 2.11
N GLY A 212 13.58 -4.89 2.80
CA GLY A 212 13.06 -3.64 3.37
C GLY A 212 12.46 -3.72 4.78
N ILE A 213 12.25 -4.90 5.35
CA ILE A 213 12.10 -5.01 6.81
C ILE A 213 13.49 -4.84 7.42
N THR A 214 13.65 -3.84 8.29
CA THR A 214 14.97 -3.51 8.85
C THR A 214 15.39 -4.54 9.90
N CYS A 215 16.70 -4.80 10.00
CA CYS A 215 17.24 -5.63 11.08
C CYS A 215 16.91 -5.04 12.45
N SER A 216 16.85 -3.71 12.57
CA SER A 216 16.42 -3.01 13.78
C SER A 216 14.99 -3.35 14.20
N PHE A 217 14.07 -3.56 13.25
CA PHE A 217 12.71 -3.99 13.53
C PHE A 217 12.67 -5.40 14.10
N LEU A 218 13.36 -6.35 13.45
CA LEU A 218 13.42 -7.73 13.93
C LEU A 218 14.09 -7.82 15.30
N PHE A 219 15.18 -7.08 15.51
CA PHE A 219 15.84 -7.03 16.80
C PHE A 219 14.92 -6.49 17.90
N SER A 220 14.17 -5.41 17.63
CA SER A 220 13.17 -4.87 18.55
C SER A 220 12.07 -5.89 18.88
N LYS A 221 11.58 -6.63 17.88
CA LYS A 221 10.64 -7.74 18.07
C LYS A 221 11.22 -8.82 19.00
N MET A 222 12.47 -9.24 18.79
CA MET A 222 13.14 -10.20 19.66
C MET A 222 13.28 -9.67 21.10
N GLN A 223 13.62 -8.39 21.27
CA GLN A 223 13.69 -7.75 22.59
C GLN A 223 12.34 -7.74 23.31
N LYS A 224 11.24 -7.44 22.60
CA LYS A 224 9.89 -7.49 23.18
C LYS A 224 9.49 -8.91 23.60
N LYS A 225 9.78 -9.90 22.76
CA LYS A 225 9.54 -11.33 23.09
C LYS A 225 10.34 -11.74 24.31
N GLN A 226 11.60 -11.31 24.42
CA GLN A 226 12.44 -11.56 25.60
C GLN A 226 11.86 -10.90 26.86
N GLN A 227 11.45 -9.64 26.78
CA GLN A 227 10.84 -8.93 27.91
C GLN A 227 9.57 -9.64 28.40
N MET A 228 8.72 -10.11 27.47
CA MET A 228 7.53 -10.89 27.80
C MET A 228 7.86 -12.23 28.46
N HIS A 229 8.91 -12.90 28.01
CA HIS A 229 9.36 -14.17 28.56
C HIS A 229 9.95 -14.02 29.98
N GLU A 230 10.68 -12.93 30.24
CA GLU A 230 11.27 -12.65 31.55
C GLU A 230 10.23 -12.21 32.59
N ASP A 231 9.43 -11.20 32.27
CA ASP A 231 8.40 -10.69 33.17
C ASP A 231 7.29 -9.97 32.39
N ARG A 232 6.29 -10.74 31.93
CA ARG A 232 5.07 -10.21 31.29
C ARG A 232 4.34 -9.20 32.18
N ALA A 233 4.31 -9.39 33.50
CA ALA A 233 3.55 -8.55 34.42
C ALA A 233 4.18 -7.17 34.62
N SER A 234 5.49 -7.04 34.39
CA SER A 234 6.20 -5.76 34.40
C SER A 234 5.76 -4.81 33.28
N ILE A 235 5.21 -5.32 32.17
CA ILE A 235 4.91 -4.54 30.97
C ILE A 235 3.61 -3.73 31.18
N PRO A 236 3.66 -2.39 31.34
CA PRO A 236 2.49 -1.60 31.72
C PRO A 236 1.37 -1.63 30.67
N VAL A 237 1.75 -1.72 29.39
CA VAL A 237 0.80 -1.73 28.26
C VAL A 237 -0.09 -2.97 28.28
N LEU A 238 0.45 -4.12 28.70
CA LEU A 238 -0.30 -5.38 28.78
C LEU A 238 -1.30 -5.41 29.94
N LYS A 239 -1.14 -4.56 30.96
CA LYS A 239 -2.10 -4.47 32.07
C LYS A 239 -3.51 -4.12 31.59
N SER A 240 -3.64 -3.30 30.55
CA SER A 240 -4.93 -2.95 29.94
C SER A 240 -5.74 -4.14 29.41
N LEU A 241 -5.05 -5.25 29.12
CA LEU A 241 -5.62 -6.52 28.69
C LEU A 241 -5.95 -7.44 29.88
N ASP A 242 -5.23 -7.30 31.00
CA ASP A 242 -5.44 -8.10 32.23
C ASP A 242 -6.48 -7.47 33.17
N ASP A 243 -6.60 -6.15 33.19
CA ASP A 243 -7.53 -5.40 34.03
C ASP A 243 -9.01 -5.65 33.65
N TYR A 244 -9.25 -6.16 32.45
CA TYR A 244 -10.59 -6.41 31.93
C TYR A 244 -10.91 -7.91 31.99
N GLN A 245 -12.03 -8.25 32.64
CA GLN A 245 -12.50 -9.64 32.73
C GLN A 245 -13.30 -10.02 31.49
N PHE A 246 -12.69 -10.81 30.61
CA PHE A 246 -13.37 -11.39 29.45
C PHE A 246 -13.99 -12.74 29.80
N THR A 247 -15.21 -12.99 29.32
CA THR A 247 -15.96 -14.24 29.57
C THR A 247 -16.59 -14.82 28.30
N TYR A 248 -16.45 -14.18 27.15
CA TYR A 248 -16.95 -14.69 25.87
C TYR A 248 -16.15 -15.90 25.38
N LEU A 249 -16.77 -16.83 24.65
CA LEU A 249 -16.08 -18.02 24.15
C LEU A 249 -14.89 -17.68 23.22
N GLY A 250 -13.70 -18.21 23.54
CA GLY A 250 -12.47 -18.01 22.75
C GLY A 250 -11.67 -16.76 23.11
N TRP A 251 -11.99 -16.09 24.23
CA TRP A 251 -11.27 -14.91 24.70
C TRP A 251 -9.79 -15.18 24.99
N GLU A 252 -9.40 -16.39 25.41
CA GLU A 252 -8.01 -16.75 25.66
C GLU A 252 -7.17 -16.69 24.37
N THR A 253 -7.73 -17.18 23.26
CA THR A 253 -7.08 -17.12 21.94
C THR A 253 -6.94 -15.68 21.46
N ASP A 254 -7.99 -14.86 21.66
CA ASP A 254 -7.95 -13.44 21.34
C ASP A 254 -6.91 -12.69 22.19
N LYS A 255 -6.78 -13.06 23.47
CA LYS A 255 -5.77 -12.53 24.40
C LYS A 255 -4.35 -12.87 23.91
N GLN A 256 -4.10 -14.12 23.56
CA GLN A 256 -2.81 -14.54 22.97
C GLN A 256 -2.52 -13.80 21.66
N THR A 257 -3.54 -13.58 20.82
CA THR A 257 -3.40 -12.83 19.57
C THR A 257 -3.03 -11.36 19.84
N ALA A 258 -3.66 -10.72 20.81
CA ALA A 258 -3.32 -9.36 21.21
C ALA A 258 -1.86 -9.26 21.70
N GLU A 259 -1.42 -10.21 22.54
CA GLU A 259 -0.03 -10.31 22.98
C GLU A 259 0.94 -10.50 21.80
N GLY A 260 0.58 -11.34 20.82
CA GLY A 260 1.31 -11.47 19.56
C GLY A 260 1.49 -10.11 18.88
N TYR A 261 0.41 -9.33 18.73
CA TYR A 261 0.48 -8.00 18.11
C TYR A 261 1.37 -7.00 18.87
N PHE A 262 1.48 -7.11 20.20
CA PHE A 262 2.43 -6.28 20.94
C PHE A 262 3.88 -6.55 20.52
N THR A 263 4.23 -7.83 20.30
CA THR A 263 5.59 -8.22 19.88
C THR A 263 5.85 -8.05 18.39
N ASP A 264 4.85 -8.32 17.55
CA ASP A 264 4.99 -8.40 16.10
C ASP A 264 4.97 -7.04 15.40
N PHE A 265 4.46 -5.99 16.03
CA PHE A 265 4.38 -4.65 15.45
C PHE A 265 5.27 -3.64 16.19
N SER A 266 5.79 -2.66 15.45
CA SER A 266 6.61 -1.57 16.04
C SER A 266 5.78 -0.70 16.97
N THR A 267 4.59 -0.32 16.51
CA THR A 267 3.66 0.56 17.23
C THR A 267 2.65 -0.25 18.02
N LEU A 268 2.00 0.42 18.98
CA LEU A 268 1.01 -0.20 19.86
C LEU A 268 -0.41 -0.17 19.26
N ASP A 269 -0.60 0.43 18.08
CA ASP A 269 -1.93 0.68 17.52
C ASP A 269 -2.68 -0.64 17.28
N ARG A 270 -2.02 -1.65 16.69
CA ARG A 270 -2.63 -2.96 16.44
C ARG A 270 -2.99 -3.72 17.71
N PHE A 271 -2.14 -3.60 18.73
CA PHE A 271 -2.43 -4.12 20.06
C PHE A 271 -3.67 -3.43 20.65
N GLN A 272 -3.70 -2.10 20.64
CA GLN A 272 -4.81 -1.30 21.19
C GLN A 272 -6.12 -1.57 20.45
N ASP A 273 -6.09 -1.59 19.12
CA ASP A 273 -7.25 -1.92 18.29
C ASP A 273 -7.80 -3.31 18.65
N LYS A 274 -6.93 -4.30 18.89
CA LYS A 274 -7.37 -5.65 19.25
C LYS A 274 -7.99 -5.68 20.63
N VAL A 275 -7.40 -4.99 21.61
CA VAL A 275 -7.97 -4.88 22.97
C VAL A 275 -9.34 -4.19 22.93
N VAL A 276 -9.50 -3.12 22.15
CA VAL A 276 -10.80 -2.45 21.95
C VAL A 276 -11.81 -3.40 21.31
N ALA A 277 -11.41 -4.12 20.26
CA ALA A 277 -12.27 -5.08 19.59
C ALA A 277 -12.71 -6.23 20.51
N MET A 278 -11.83 -6.73 21.39
CA MET A 278 -12.17 -7.72 22.40
C MET A 278 -13.21 -7.19 23.41
N ARG A 279 -13.08 -5.93 23.84
CA ARG A 279 -14.08 -5.29 24.73
C ARG A 279 -15.43 -5.13 24.03
N ASN A 280 -15.41 -4.77 22.75
CA ASN A 280 -16.63 -4.69 21.94
C ASN A 280 -17.27 -6.08 21.78
N LYS A 281 -16.46 -7.11 21.57
CA LYS A 281 -16.92 -8.50 21.47
C LYS A 281 -17.55 -9.00 22.77
N GLN A 282 -16.96 -8.67 23.93
CA GLN A 282 -17.57 -8.93 25.24
C GLN A 282 -18.95 -8.28 25.35
N LYS A 283 -19.03 -6.96 25.12
CA LYS A 283 -20.29 -6.21 25.20
C LYS A 283 -21.36 -6.76 24.27
N LEU A 284 -20.97 -7.08 23.03
CA LEU A 284 -21.92 -7.54 22.02
C LEU A 284 -22.42 -8.97 22.30
N LEU A 285 -21.53 -9.90 22.62
CA LEU A 285 -21.87 -11.33 22.72
C LEU A 285 -22.38 -11.74 24.10
N VAL A 286 -21.92 -11.07 25.17
CA VAL A 286 -22.28 -11.43 26.54
C VAL A 286 -23.34 -10.47 27.08
N ASP A 287 -23.14 -9.16 26.93
CA ASP A 287 -24.08 -8.16 27.47
C ASP A 287 -25.25 -7.90 26.50
N GLY A 288 -25.13 -8.34 25.23
CA GLY A 288 -26.10 -8.04 24.18
C GLY A 288 -26.15 -6.55 23.80
N ASP A 289 -25.13 -5.78 24.19
CA ASP A 289 -25.09 -4.33 24.05
C ASP A 289 -24.67 -3.91 22.63
N ARG A 290 -25.64 -3.39 21.87
CA ARG A 290 -25.44 -2.77 20.54
C ARG A 290 -25.37 -1.24 20.57
N SER A 291 -25.18 -0.62 21.74
CA SER A 291 -25.16 0.84 21.88
C SER A 291 -23.88 1.52 21.38
N HIS A 292 -22.86 0.75 20.98
CA HIS A 292 -21.62 1.31 20.48
C HIS A 292 -21.88 2.21 19.25
N PRO A 293 -21.29 3.42 19.15
CA PRO A 293 -21.55 4.37 18.05
C PRO A 293 -21.44 3.77 16.65
N ASP A 294 -20.45 2.89 16.42
CA ASP A 294 -20.27 2.17 15.16
C ASP A 294 -21.47 1.29 14.80
N LEU A 295 -21.99 0.49 15.74
CA LEU A 295 -23.13 -0.39 15.52
C LEU A 295 -24.43 0.39 15.40
N VAL A 296 -24.61 1.43 16.22
CA VAL A 296 -25.75 2.36 16.09
C VAL A 296 -25.76 3.03 14.72
N ALA A 297 -24.60 3.47 14.24
CA ALA A 297 -24.48 4.06 12.90
C ALA A 297 -24.79 3.03 11.80
N LEU A 298 -24.36 1.77 11.96
CA LEU A 298 -24.66 0.68 11.04
C LEU A 298 -26.17 0.39 10.99
N ASP A 299 -26.80 0.25 12.16
CA ASP A 299 -28.22 -0.07 12.30
C ASP A 299 -29.13 1.10 11.87
N SER A 300 -28.63 2.34 11.90
CA SER A 300 -29.37 3.53 11.47
C SER A 300 -29.59 3.64 9.95
N VAL A 301 -28.85 2.87 9.14
CA VAL A 301 -28.90 2.96 7.67
C VAL A 301 -29.59 1.73 7.10
N GLN A 302 -30.65 1.94 6.31
CA GLN A 302 -31.28 0.86 5.55
C GLN A 302 -30.53 0.65 4.23
N PHE A 303 -29.81 -0.47 4.15
CA PHE A 303 -29.14 -0.89 2.92
C PHE A 303 -30.05 -1.80 2.08
N THR A 304 -30.07 -1.58 0.77
CA THR A 304 -30.90 -2.33 -0.20
C THR A 304 -30.12 -2.87 -1.39
N TYR A 305 -28.82 -2.56 -1.53
CA TYR A 305 -28.00 -3.05 -2.64
C TYR A 305 -27.69 -4.56 -2.51
N PRO A 306 -27.64 -5.34 -3.60
CA PRO A 306 -27.28 -6.76 -3.54
C PRO A 306 -25.94 -7.00 -2.84
N GLY A 307 -25.92 -7.92 -1.88
CA GLY A 307 -24.72 -8.24 -1.10
C GLY A 307 -24.52 -7.43 0.19
N TRP A 308 -25.46 -6.55 0.55
CA TRP A 308 -25.32 -5.72 1.75
C TRP A 308 -25.23 -6.52 3.07
N HIS A 309 -25.86 -7.69 3.14
CA HIS A 309 -25.83 -8.54 4.33
C HIS A 309 -24.42 -9.06 4.63
N GLN A 310 -23.67 -9.49 3.60
CA GLN A 310 -22.27 -9.90 3.76
C GLN A 310 -21.39 -8.73 4.21
N ASP A 311 -21.60 -7.55 3.65
CA ASP A 311 -20.84 -6.34 4.02
C ASP A 311 -21.13 -5.93 5.48
N THR A 312 -22.39 -6.01 5.93
CA THR A 312 -22.79 -5.80 7.34
C THR A 312 -22.10 -6.81 8.25
N GLN A 313 -22.13 -8.09 7.92
CA GLN A 313 -21.45 -9.13 8.70
C GLN A 313 -19.92 -8.90 8.75
N SER A 314 -19.32 -8.44 7.65
CA SER A 314 -17.90 -8.08 7.59
C SER A 314 -17.57 -6.91 8.52
N LEU A 315 -18.44 -5.91 8.63
CA LEU A 315 -18.29 -4.80 9.57
C LEU A 315 -18.38 -5.24 11.02
N GLU A 316 -19.36 -6.08 11.36
CA GLU A 316 -19.49 -6.62 12.71
C GLU A 316 -18.25 -7.43 13.11
N LYS A 317 -17.75 -8.29 12.22
CA LYS A 317 -16.49 -9.02 12.44
C LYS A 317 -15.29 -8.09 12.68
N ARG A 318 -15.21 -6.96 11.98
CA ARG A 318 -14.13 -5.96 12.21
C ARG A 318 -14.30 -5.23 13.53
N HIS A 319 -15.54 -4.98 13.93
CA HIS A 319 -15.88 -4.34 15.19
C HIS A 319 -15.55 -5.24 16.41
N THR A 320 -15.74 -6.56 16.28
CA THR A 320 -15.41 -7.56 17.31
C THR A 320 -13.98 -8.11 17.20
N GLY A 321 -13.27 -7.81 16.12
CA GLY A 321 -11.89 -8.26 15.91
C GLY A 321 -11.77 -9.71 15.41
N ASP A 322 -12.86 -10.27 14.89
CA ASP A 322 -12.94 -11.55 14.17
C ASP A 322 -12.55 -11.36 12.69
N CYS A 323 -11.44 -10.67 12.46
CA CYS A 323 -10.95 -10.29 11.15
C CYS A 323 -9.42 -10.41 11.10
N THR A 324 -8.84 -10.27 9.90
CA THR A 324 -7.38 -10.28 9.78
C THR A 324 -6.78 -9.03 10.40
N VAL A 325 -5.50 -9.07 10.79
CA VAL A 325 -4.80 -7.91 11.38
C VAL A 325 -4.83 -6.67 10.48
N LEU A 326 -4.84 -6.86 9.16
CA LEU A 326 -4.94 -5.79 8.17
C LEU A 326 -6.33 -5.13 8.13
N GLN A 327 -7.36 -5.88 8.50
CA GLN A 327 -8.75 -5.40 8.55
C GLN A 327 -9.12 -4.77 9.89
N LEU A 328 -8.30 -4.97 10.92
CA LEU A 328 -8.54 -4.41 12.24
C LEU A 328 -8.49 -2.87 12.19
N GLY A 329 -9.43 -2.21 12.88
CA GLY A 329 -9.58 -0.75 12.86
C GLY A 329 -10.21 -0.17 11.58
N SER A 330 -10.51 -0.99 10.56
CA SER A 330 -11.01 -0.53 9.25
C SER A 330 -12.54 -0.43 9.13
N PHE A 331 -13.25 -0.30 10.27
CA PHE A 331 -14.72 -0.20 10.30
C PHE A 331 -15.21 0.98 9.45
N HIS A 332 -14.69 2.18 9.74
CA HIS A 332 -15.13 3.43 9.12
C HIS A 332 -14.92 3.46 7.60
N SER A 333 -13.79 2.94 7.12
CA SER A 333 -13.49 2.90 5.68
C SER A 333 -14.44 1.97 4.94
N THR A 334 -14.79 0.83 5.54
CA THR A 334 -15.71 -0.15 4.97
C THR A 334 -17.15 0.36 5.00
N PHE A 335 -17.57 0.98 6.10
CA PHE A 335 -18.89 1.59 6.21
C PHE A 335 -19.08 2.72 5.18
N LYS A 336 -18.03 3.51 4.91
CA LYS A 336 -18.01 4.50 3.82
C LYS A 336 -18.21 3.84 2.45
N LYS A 337 -17.61 2.67 2.19
CA LYS A 337 -17.83 1.91 0.94
C LYS A 337 -19.28 1.43 0.82
N MET A 338 -19.88 0.93 1.89
CA MET A 338 -21.29 0.53 1.89
C MET A 338 -22.23 1.70 1.56
N LYS A 339 -21.99 2.88 2.15
CA LYS A 339 -22.75 4.10 1.81
C LYS A 339 -22.62 4.50 0.34
N LYS A 340 -21.43 4.33 -0.26
CA LYS A 340 -21.24 4.55 -1.70
C LYS A 340 -22.01 3.54 -2.54
N LYS A 341 -21.95 2.24 -2.20
CA LYS A 341 -22.72 1.17 -2.87
C LYS A 341 -24.21 1.47 -2.87
N GLN A 342 -24.75 1.85 -1.70
CA GLN A 342 -26.15 2.22 -1.54
C GLN A 342 -26.55 3.37 -2.46
N LYS A 343 -25.80 4.48 -2.43
CA LYS A 343 -26.06 5.64 -3.29
C LYS A 343 -26.05 5.29 -4.77
N LEU A 344 -25.19 4.37 -5.20
CA LEU A 344 -25.14 3.93 -6.60
C LEU A 344 -26.33 3.05 -6.97
N PHE A 345 -26.73 2.15 -6.07
CA PHE A 345 -27.90 1.29 -6.27
C PHE A 345 -29.19 2.12 -6.38
N GLU A 346 -29.38 3.10 -5.51
CA GLU A 346 -30.52 4.02 -5.57
C GLU A 346 -30.57 4.81 -6.89
N THR A 347 -29.42 5.31 -7.35
CA THR A 347 -29.37 6.02 -8.64
C THR A 347 -29.67 5.15 -9.86
N ARG A 348 -29.47 3.82 -9.75
CA ARG A 348 -29.84 2.86 -10.81
C ARG A 348 -31.32 2.51 -10.75
N GLY A 349 -31.92 2.46 -9.55
CA GLY A 349 -33.34 2.18 -9.35
C GLY A 349 -34.28 3.31 -9.76
N THR A 350 -33.80 4.56 -9.88
CA THR A 350 -34.60 5.71 -10.29
C THR A 350 -34.73 5.91 -11.81
N GLY A 351 -34.18 5.01 -12.63
CA GLY A 351 -34.37 4.99 -14.08
C GLY A 351 -35.00 3.66 -14.51
N ASN A 352 -36.25 3.73 -15.01
CA ASN A 352 -37.11 2.63 -15.45
C ASN A 352 -37.78 1.78 -14.35
N THR A 353 -39.00 2.18 -13.99
CA THR A 353 -40.06 1.22 -13.72
C THR A 353 -40.52 0.57 -15.04
N CYS A 354 -40.12 -0.67 -15.30
CA CYS A 354 -40.92 -1.56 -16.12
C CYS A 354 -40.71 -3.00 -15.65
N SER A 355 -41.77 -3.55 -15.06
CA SER A 355 -41.87 -4.95 -14.66
C SER A 355 -41.68 -5.87 -15.86
N SER A 356 -40.70 -6.78 -15.80
CA SER A 356 -40.90 -8.14 -16.31
C SER A 356 -39.94 -9.14 -15.68
N SER A 357 -40.53 -10.28 -15.39
CA SER A 357 -40.11 -11.55 -14.81
C SER A 357 -38.64 -11.98 -14.86
N LEU A 358 -38.23 -12.59 -13.75
CA LEU A 358 -36.93 -13.20 -13.44
C LEU A 358 -36.70 -14.52 -14.20
N GLU A 359 -35.55 -14.61 -14.85
CA GLU A 359 -34.81 -15.86 -15.11
C GLU A 359 -33.31 -15.55 -14.85
N PRO A 360 -32.58 -16.38 -14.06
CA PRO A 360 -31.18 -16.12 -13.73
C PRO A 360 -30.27 -16.40 -14.93
N THR A 361 -29.39 -15.47 -15.26
CA THR A 361 -28.47 -15.61 -16.41
C THR A 361 -27.18 -16.33 -16.04
N VAL A 362 -26.53 -16.89 -17.07
CA VAL A 362 -25.28 -17.66 -17.01
C VAL A 362 -24.15 -16.95 -16.24
N ASN A 363 -24.19 -15.63 -16.12
CA ASN A 363 -23.21 -14.84 -15.35
C ASN A 363 -23.26 -15.11 -13.83
N ASP A 364 -24.43 -15.46 -13.28
CA ASP A 364 -24.54 -15.80 -11.85
C ASP A 364 -23.86 -17.13 -11.52
N ARG A 365 -23.71 -18.02 -12.52
CA ARG A 365 -22.96 -19.28 -12.39
C ARG A 365 -21.44 -19.09 -12.50
N ILE A 366 -20.98 -18.01 -13.14
CA ILE A 366 -19.55 -17.72 -13.31
C ILE A 366 -18.97 -17.07 -12.04
N MET A 367 -19.76 -16.26 -11.32
CA MET A 367 -19.33 -15.63 -10.05
C MET A 367 -19.02 -16.64 -8.95
N ALA A 368 -19.72 -17.78 -8.89
CA ALA A 368 -19.49 -18.83 -7.90
C ALA A 368 -18.16 -19.61 -8.10
N LEU A 369 -17.55 -19.53 -9.29
CA LEU A 369 -16.29 -20.24 -9.60
C LEU A 369 -15.05 -19.37 -9.40
N VAL A 370 -15.19 -18.05 -9.34
CA VAL A 370 -14.06 -17.10 -9.21
C VAL A 370 -13.67 -16.85 -7.74
N GLU A 371 -14.56 -17.16 -6.79
CA GLU A 371 -14.35 -16.93 -5.36
C GLU A 371 -13.33 -17.90 -4.72
N GLN A 372 -12.90 -18.94 -5.45
CA GLN A 372 -11.87 -19.90 -4.99
C GLN A 372 -10.41 -19.48 -5.27
N GLN A 373 -10.14 -18.33 -5.90
CA GLN A 373 -8.76 -17.94 -6.28
C GLN A 373 -8.17 -16.71 -5.56
N GLN A 374 -8.80 -16.16 -4.53
CA GLN A 374 -8.21 -15.04 -3.77
C GLN A 374 -7.43 -15.52 -2.54
N THR A 375 -6.22 -16.02 -2.76
CA THR A 375 -5.16 -16.05 -1.73
C THR A 375 -3.87 -15.49 -2.32
N GLY A 376 -3.54 -14.26 -1.95
CA GLY A 376 -2.28 -13.61 -2.27
C GLY A 376 -2.20 -12.26 -1.55
N PRO A 377 -1.23 -12.03 -0.65
CA PRO A 377 -1.08 -10.74 0.01
C PRO A 377 -0.38 -9.77 -0.95
N GLY A 378 -1.11 -8.76 -1.43
CA GLY A 378 -0.56 -7.65 -2.20
C GLY A 378 -0.11 -6.53 -1.27
N ASP A 379 1.07 -5.98 -1.58
CA ASP A 379 1.71 -4.84 -0.92
C ASP A 379 0.82 -3.59 -0.87
N ASP A 380 0.42 -3.16 0.33
CA ASP A 380 -0.35 -1.92 0.57
C ASP A 380 0.39 -0.94 1.52
N ASP A 381 1.72 -0.99 1.55
CA ASP A 381 2.55 -0.15 2.45
C ASP A 381 3.02 1.19 1.84
N ASP A 382 2.41 1.67 0.75
CA ASP A 382 2.67 3.01 0.20
C ASP A 382 1.39 3.85 0.02
N LEU A 383 0.32 3.50 0.75
CA LEU A 383 -1.00 4.12 0.64
C LEU A 383 -1.21 5.44 1.40
N ASP A 384 -0.27 5.89 2.22
CA ASP A 384 -0.52 7.01 3.14
C ASP A 384 0.07 8.38 2.71
N LYS A 385 0.45 8.54 1.43
CA LYS A 385 1.16 9.75 0.96
C LYS A 385 0.36 10.74 0.10
N ARG A 386 -0.91 10.48 -0.26
CA ARG A 386 -1.59 11.29 -1.31
C ARG A 386 -2.84 12.08 -0.90
N ASP A 387 -3.17 12.12 0.39
CA ASP A 387 -4.26 12.96 0.95
C ASP A 387 -3.73 14.00 1.95
N LYS A 388 -2.49 14.50 1.75
CA LYS A 388 -1.97 15.55 2.62
C LYS A 388 -2.77 16.82 2.35
N LYS A 389 -3.54 17.29 3.34
CA LYS A 389 -4.11 18.64 3.36
C LYS A 389 -3.18 19.57 4.11
N CYS A 390 -3.30 20.87 3.85
CA CYS A 390 -2.62 21.90 4.62
C CYS A 390 -2.88 21.67 6.11
N VAL A 391 -1.82 21.49 6.91
CA VAL A 391 -1.93 21.18 8.34
C VAL A 391 -2.53 22.32 9.16
N VAL A 392 -2.71 23.49 8.56
CA VAL A 392 -3.29 24.68 9.19
C VAL A 392 -4.78 24.79 8.89
N CYS A 393 -5.17 24.87 7.61
CA CYS A 393 -6.58 25.04 7.27
C CYS A 393 -7.35 23.73 7.09
N LEU A 394 -6.66 22.59 6.92
CA LEU A 394 -7.25 21.26 6.65
C LEU A 394 -8.21 21.22 5.45
N GLU A 395 -8.19 22.25 4.61
CA GLU A 395 -9.09 22.42 3.47
C GLU A 395 -8.35 22.28 2.13
N LYS A 396 -7.24 23.00 1.98
CA LYS A 396 -6.50 23.14 0.72
C LYS A 396 -5.27 22.24 0.68
N GLU A 397 -4.83 21.85 -0.50
CA GLU A 397 -3.62 21.07 -0.71
C GLU A 397 -2.36 21.84 -0.26
N PRO A 398 -1.39 21.19 0.39
CA PRO A 398 -0.12 21.80 0.74
C PRO A 398 0.74 21.94 -0.52
N VAL A 399 1.04 23.18 -0.88
CA VAL A 399 1.85 23.54 -2.06
C VAL A 399 3.13 24.27 -1.66
N CYS A 400 3.45 24.34 -0.36
CA CYS A 400 4.59 25.07 0.16
C CYS A 400 5.44 24.17 1.07
N ALA A 401 6.76 24.16 0.82
CA ALA A 401 7.76 23.41 1.57
C ALA A 401 8.61 24.35 2.42
N PHE A 402 8.95 23.92 3.65
CA PHE A 402 9.85 24.65 4.55
C PHE A 402 11.30 24.19 4.34
N ILE A 403 12.23 25.13 4.15
CA ILE A 403 13.66 24.86 3.91
C ILE A 403 14.43 25.09 5.22
N PRO A 404 15.32 24.17 5.66
CA PRO A 404 15.87 23.03 4.92
C PRO A 404 15.16 21.68 5.17
N CYS A 405 14.15 21.62 6.04
CA CYS A 405 13.59 20.33 6.45
C CYS A 405 12.75 19.62 5.36
N GLY A 406 12.37 20.31 4.28
CA GLY A 406 11.71 19.75 3.10
C GLY A 406 10.23 19.41 3.29
N HIS A 407 9.63 19.75 4.42
CA HIS A 407 8.25 19.38 4.74
C HIS A 407 7.22 20.19 3.93
N LEU A 408 6.61 19.54 2.93
CA LEU A 408 5.46 20.02 2.18
C LEU A 408 4.18 19.86 3.01
N CYS A 409 3.74 20.91 3.69
CA CYS A 409 2.68 20.79 4.71
C CYS A 409 1.69 21.94 4.81
N VAL A 410 1.90 23.07 4.11
CA VAL A 410 0.98 24.22 4.15
C VAL A 410 0.57 24.68 2.75
N CYS A 411 -0.64 25.22 2.61
CA CYS A 411 -1.10 25.85 1.38
C CYS A 411 -0.61 27.29 1.27
N SER A 412 -0.60 27.85 0.06
CA SER A 412 -0.16 29.24 -0.19
C SER A 412 -0.93 30.29 0.62
N GLY A 413 -2.21 30.03 0.93
CA GLY A 413 -3.04 30.95 1.72
C GLY A 413 -2.68 30.99 3.21
N CYS A 414 -2.01 29.95 3.74
CA CYS A 414 -1.64 29.87 5.15
C CYS A 414 -0.20 30.34 5.42
N VAL A 415 0.66 30.49 4.39
CA VAL A 415 2.04 30.97 4.53
C VAL A 415 2.14 32.34 5.21
N PRO A 416 1.31 33.36 4.88
CA PRO A 416 1.40 34.68 5.53
C PRO A 416 1.19 34.64 7.04
N CYS A 417 0.53 33.62 7.58
CA CYS A 417 0.37 33.46 9.03
C CYS A 417 1.70 33.12 9.72
N PHE A 418 2.60 32.41 9.05
CA PHE A 418 3.91 32.06 9.59
C PHE A 418 4.92 33.20 9.41
N GLU A 419 4.86 33.92 8.30
CA GLU A 419 5.71 35.11 8.06
C GLU A 419 5.42 36.20 9.11
N ARG A 420 4.13 36.53 9.33
CA ARG A 420 3.73 37.49 10.39
C ARG A 420 4.10 37.01 11.79
N ALA A 421 3.98 35.71 12.07
CA ALA A 421 4.36 35.14 13.36
C ALA A 421 5.87 35.20 13.61
N ALA A 422 6.69 35.01 12.55
CA ALA A 422 8.13 35.15 12.60
C ALA A 422 8.53 36.62 12.85
N GLU A 423 7.89 37.57 12.15
CA GLU A 423 8.11 39.02 12.37
C GLU A 423 7.83 39.43 13.82
N ALA A 424 6.78 38.89 14.43
CA ALA A 424 6.42 39.17 15.83
C ALA A 424 7.34 38.47 16.86
N LYS A 425 8.04 37.40 16.48
CA LYS A 425 8.89 36.57 17.34
C LYS A 425 10.33 36.52 16.82
N SER A 426 10.98 37.68 16.79
CA SER A 426 12.43 37.80 16.56
C SER A 426 12.94 37.28 15.19
N GLY A 427 12.07 37.15 14.19
CA GLY A 427 12.41 36.79 12.81
C GLY A 427 12.57 35.30 12.56
N GLU A 428 12.26 34.43 13.53
CA GLU A 428 12.49 32.99 13.39
C GLU A 428 11.24 32.26 12.86
N LEU A 429 11.34 31.81 11.61
CA LEU A 429 10.32 30.98 10.97
C LEU A 429 10.50 29.51 11.41
N THR A 430 9.43 28.82 11.78
CA THR A 430 9.49 27.42 12.23
C THR A 430 8.54 26.53 11.44
N CYS A 431 9.00 25.33 11.05
CA CYS A 431 8.16 24.35 10.37
C CYS A 431 7.08 23.77 11.32
N PRO A 432 5.78 23.74 10.94
CA PRO A 432 4.72 23.24 11.82
C PRO A 432 4.77 21.73 12.05
N LEU A 433 5.38 20.95 11.15
CA LEU A 433 5.48 19.49 11.30
C LEU A 433 6.61 19.07 12.23
N CYS A 434 7.82 19.59 12.03
CA CYS A 434 9.01 19.14 12.75
C CYS A 434 9.57 20.15 13.76
N ARG A 435 8.98 21.36 13.83
CA ARG A 435 9.38 22.48 14.72
C ARG A 435 10.81 22.99 14.56
N LYS A 436 11.56 22.50 13.57
CA LYS A 436 12.90 23.02 13.23
C LYS A 436 12.79 24.43 12.63
N SER A 437 13.78 25.27 12.92
CA SER A 437 13.93 26.59 12.30
C SER A 437 14.06 26.44 10.78
N ALA A 438 13.31 27.27 10.06
CA ALA A 438 13.27 27.31 8.62
C ALA A 438 13.85 28.64 8.15
N ILE A 439 14.66 28.57 7.09
CA ILE A 439 15.27 29.74 6.46
C ILE A 439 14.26 30.43 5.56
N SER A 440 13.43 29.64 4.88
CA SER A 440 12.40 30.15 3.96
C SER A 440 11.28 29.13 3.76
N VAL A 441 10.15 29.63 3.23
CA VAL A 441 9.07 28.80 2.69
C VAL A 441 9.02 29.02 1.18
N THR A 442 9.08 27.95 0.40
CA THR A 442 9.01 28.02 -1.07
C THR A 442 7.80 27.26 -1.58
N ARG A 443 7.08 27.87 -2.53
CA ARG A 443 6.00 27.20 -3.25
C ARG A 443 6.60 26.18 -4.23
N ILE A 444 6.11 24.96 -4.16
CA ILE A 444 6.44 23.88 -5.09
C ILE A 444 5.39 23.86 -6.19
N PHE A 445 5.83 23.92 -7.44
CA PHE A 445 4.99 23.70 -8.61
C PHE A 445 5.14 22.24 -9.00
N ALA A 446 4.03 21.49 -8.97
CA ALA A 446 3.97 20.09 -9.36
C ALA A 446 3.51 19.96 -10.82
#